data_AF-A0A956R9W1-F1
#
_entry.id   AF-A0A956R9W1-F1
#
_cell.length_a   1.000
_cell.length_b   1.000
_cell.length_c   1.000
_cell.angle_alpha   90.00
_cell.angle_beta   90.00
_cell.angle_gamma   90.00
#
_symmetry.space_group_name_H-M   'P 1'
#
loop_
_entity.id
_entity.type
_entity.pdbx_description
1 polymer ?
#
loop_
_entity_poly.entity_id
_entity_poly.type
_entity_poly.pdbx_seq_one_letter_code
_entity_poly.pdbx_strand_id
1 'polypeptide(L)'
;MIGASRRSALDRPGPPTGPPTGPLVGPLVGLLLVGLLACGPRPARPPAPEGPARDPAAAPSAPASPAEPATEVVLTRLGEGLWLHTSTRILEGAGPVPSHGLVVEHPEGPLLIDTAWGAEATRALLAQLEAQLGRRPRAAILTDFHDDRAGGAAVLDAAGV
;
A
#
# COMPACT_ATOMS: atom_id res chain seq x y z
N MET A 1 -37.26 -18.77 -55.28
CA MET A 1 -38.42 -17.96 -54.88
C MET A 1 -38.35 -17.77 -53.37
N ILE A 2 -38.50 -16.51 -52.92
CA ILE A 2 -38.72 -16.06 -51.52
C ILE A 2 -37.44 -16.16 -50.64
N GLY A 3 -36.95 -15.13 -49.96
CA GLY A 3 -37.42 -13.78 -49.69
C GLY A 3 -36.67 -13.28 -48.46
N ALA A 4 -36.01 -12.12 -48.57
CA ALA A 4 -35.23 -11.50 -47.51
C ALA A 4 -36.09 -11.04 -46.32
N SER A 5 -35.52 -11.03 -45.12
CA SER A 5 -36.00 -10.15 -44.05
C SER A 5 -34.83 -9.62 -43.24
N ARG A 6 -34.30 -8.49 -43.70
CA ARG A 6 -33.49 -7.57 -42.90
C ARG A 6 -34.43 -6.92 -41.89
N ARG A 7 -34.13 -6.99 -40.60
CA ARG A 7 -34.83 -6.17 -39.59
C ARG A 7 -34.00 -4.92 -39.29
N SER A 8 -34.68 -3.79 -39.43
CA SER A 8 -34.23 -2.44 -39.20
C SER A 8 -33.79 -2.16 -37.77
N ALA A 9 -32.76 -1.32 -37.69
CA ALA A 9 -32.58 -0.21 -36.76
C ALA A 9 -33.65 -0.07 -35.65
N LEU A 10 -33.24 -0.38 -34.42
CA LEU A 10 -33.79 0.25 -33.24
C LEU A 10 -32.93 1.46 -32.92
N ASP A 11 -33.47 2.59 -33.35
CA ASP A 11 -33.10 3.96 -33.01
C ASP A 11 -33.13 4.12 -31.48
N ARG A 12 -31.95 4.22 -30.85
CA ARG A 12 -31.83 4.57 -29.43
C ARG A 12 -31.43 6.04 -29.36
N PRO A 13 -32.19 6.91 -28.67
CA PRO A 13 -31.78 8.29 -28.50
C PRO A 13 -30.45 8.34 -27.72
N GLY A 14 -29.49 9.09 -28.26
CA GLY A 14 -28.19 9.31 -27.64
C GLY A 14 -28.29 10.12 -26.33
N PRO A 15 -27.28 10.04 -25.47
CA PRO A 15 -27.27 10.76 -24.19
C PRO A 15 -27.27 12.28 -24.42
N PRO A 16 -27.88 13.06 -23.52
CA PRO A 16 -27.90 14.52 -23.64
C PRO A 16 -26.49 15.09 -23.54
N THR A 17 -26.05 15.79 -24.59
CA THR A 17 -24.82 16.58 -24.62
C THR A 17 -25.12 18.01 -24.18
N GLY A 18 -25.11 18.24 -22.87
CA GLY A 18 -25.23 19.57 -22.29
C GLY A 18 -24.48 19.66 -20.96
N PRO A 19 -23.66 20.70 -20.72
CA PRO A 19 -23.04 20.88 -19.43
C PRO A 19 -24.11 21.27 -18.38
N PRO A 20 -24.09 20.71 -17.16
CA PRO A 20 -24.95 21.18 -16.08
C PRO A 20 -24.56 22.62 -15.69
N THR A 21 -25.54 23.51 -15.70
CA THR A 21 -25.42 24.94 -15.40
C THR A 21 -25.78 25.22 -13.93
N GLY A 22 -24.77 25.37 -13.08
CA GLY A 22 -24.82 26.10 -11.79
C GLY A 22 -25.62 25.51 -10.62
N PRO A 23 -25.52 26.06 -9.39
CA PRO A 23 -24.87 27.33 -9.03
C PRO A 23 -23.52 27.18 -8.30
N LEU A 24 -22.74 28.24 -8.44
CA LEU A 24 -21.48 28.52 -7.75
C LEU A 24 -21.69 28.56 -6.23
N VAL A 25 -21.11 27.60 -5.51
CA VAL A 25 -20.94 27.69 -4.07
C VAL A 25 -19.66 28.48 -3.83
N GLY A 26 -19.82 29.74 -3.42
CA GLY A 26 -18.69 30.63 -3.10
C GLY A 26 -17.88 30.13 -1.89
N PRO A 27 -16.57 30.39 -1.83
CA PRO A 27 -15.78 30.05 -0.66
C PRO A 27 -16.13 31.03 0.47
N LEU A 28 -16.68 30.51 1.56
CA LEU A 28 -16.73 31.23 2.83
C LEU A 28 -15.29 31.33 3.34
N VAL A 29 -14.63 32.46 3.02
CA VAL A 29 -13.33 32.86 3.58
C VAL A 29 -13.53 33.10 5.08
N GLY A 30 -13.39 32.02 5.85
CA GLY A 30 -13.25 32.06 7.30
C GLY A 30 -11.81 32.42 7.66
N LEU A 31 -11.57 33.72 7.81
CA LEU A 31 -10.37 34.31 8.38
C LEU A 31 -10.18 33.81 9.83
N LEU A 32 -9.49 32.69 10.03
CA LEU A 32 -9.05 32.27 11.36
C LEU A 32 -7.73 32.98 11.69
N LEU A 33 -7.81 33.79 12.74
CA LEU A 33 -6.74 34.61 13.29
C LEU A 33 -5.43 33.85 13.51
N VAL A 34 -4.38 34.50 13.03
CA VAL A 34 -2.96 34.40 13.40
C VAL A 34 -2.76 34.09 14.89
N GLY A 35 -2.29 32.88 15.19
CA GLY A 35 -1.64 32.56 16.46
C GLY A 35 -0.15 32.83 16.35
N LEU A 36 0.26 34.06 16.68
CA LEU A 36 1.66 34.48 16.75
C LEU A 36 2.42 33.72 17.85
N LEU A 37 3.59 33.22 17.43
CA LEU A 37 4.84 33.01 18.16
C LEU A 37 4.81 33.14 19.70
N ALA A 38 5.07 32.01 20.36
CA ALA A 38 5.78 32.00 21.65
C ALA A 38 7.14 31.29 21.46
N CYS A 39 8.10 31.96 20.80
CA CYS A 39 9.52 31.64 20.98
C CYS A 39 9.97 32.27 22.30
N GLY A 40 9.65 31.62 23.42
CA GLY A 40 10.28 31.93 24.69
C GLY A 40 11.73 31.44 24.70
N PRO A 41 12.71 32.20 25.22
CA PRO A 41 14.08 31.71 25.36
C PRO A 41 14.08 30.49 26.29
N ARG A 42 14.59 29.37 25.76
CA ARG A 42 14.81 28.15 26.53
C ARG A 42 15.86 28.46 27.61
N PRO A 43 15.58 28.23 28.92
CA PRO A 43 16.61 28.40 29.93
C PRO A 43 17.79 27.50 29.60
N ALA A 44 19.01 28.06 29.65
CA ALA A 44 20.22 27.31 29.42
C ALA A 44 20.29 26.15 30.42
N ARG A 45 20.40 24.92 29.91
CA ARG A 45 20.64 23.73 30.72
C ARG A 45 22.00 23.90 31.41
N PRO A 46 22.10 23.75 32.74
CA PRO A 46 23.40 23.77 33.40
C PRO A 46 24.27 22.64 32.82
N PRO A 47 25.58 22.86 32.65
CA PRO A 47 26.48 21.80 32.20
C PRO A 47 26.40 20.63 33.18
N ALA A 48 26.26 19.43 32.64
CA ALA A 48 26.36 18.21 33.44
C ALA A 48 27.76 18.14 34.08
N PRO A 49 27.91 17.60 35.29
CA PRO A 49 29.23 17.34 35.84
C PRO A 49 29.98 16.40 34.90
N GLU A 50 31.18 16.81 34.48
CA GLU A 50 32.12 15.96 33.76
C GLU A 50 32.49 14.78 34.66
N GLY A 51 31.84 13.64 34.42
CA GLY A 51 32.29 12.36 34.93
C GLY A 51 33.67 12.03 34.32
N PRO A 52 34.51 11.25 35.01
CA PRO A 52 35.85 10.95 34.54
C PRO A 52 35.80 10.32 33.14
N ALA A 53 36.71 10.78 32.28
CA ALA A 53 36.92 10.29 30.93
C ALA A 53 36.93 8.76 30.91
N ARG A 54 35.97 8.14 30.21
CA ARG A 54 36.01 6.72 29.89
C ARG A 54 36.96 6.53 28.72
N ASP A 55 37.97 5.70 28.92
CA ASP A 55 38.82 5.16 27.86
C ASP A 55 37.96 4.61 26.70
N PRO A 56 38.36 4.78 25.43
CA PRO A 56 37.63 4.22 24.29
C PRO A 56 38.00 2.74 24.14
N ALA A 57 37.61 1.93 25.13
CA ALA A 57 37.53 0.50 24.93
C ALA A 57 36.27 0.23 24.09
N ALA A 58 36.49 -0.28 22.87
CA ALA A 58 35.46 -0.66 21.93
C ALA A 58 34.31 -1.40 22.61
N ALA A 59 33.11 -0.83 22.55
CA ALA A 59 31.90 -1.53 22.96
C ALA A 59 31.77 -2.80 22.10
N PRO A 60 31.55 -3.98 22.69
CA PRO A 60 31.26 -5.16 21.89
C PRO A 60 29.97 -4.91 21.12
N SER A 61 30.05 -5.03 19.79
CA SER A 61 28.90 -5.01 18.90
C SER A 61 27.88 -6.02 19.43
N ALA A 62 26.68 -5.53 19.77
CA ALA A 62 25.57 -6.42 20.08
C ALA A 62 25.40 -7.42 18.92
N PRO A 63 25.20 -8.72 19.19
CA PRO A 63 24.96 -9.68 18.12
C PRO A 63 23.70 -9.23 17.37
N ALA A 64 23.79 -9.17 16.04
CA ALA A 64 22.63 -8.99 15.19
C ALA A 64 21.59 -10.06 15.57
N SER A 65 20.34 -9.63 15.76
CA SER A 65 19.21 -10.55 15.97
C SER A 65 19.24 -11.64 14.90
N PRO A 66 18.89 -12.90 15.23
CA PRO A 66 18.71 -13.93 14.22
C PRO A 66 17.79 -13.37 13.12
N ALA A 67 18.22 -13.46 11.86
CA ALA A 67 17.37 -13.11 10.75
C ALA A 67 16.09 -13.95 10.86
N GLU A 68 14.94 -13.27 10.93
CA GLU A 68 13.65 -13.92 10.76
C GLU A 68 13.71 -14.79 9.50
N PRO A 69 13.14 -16.01 9.51
CA PRO A 69 13.19 -16.87 8.34
C PRO A 69 12.58 -16.11 7.15
N ALA A 70 13.32 -16.08 6.04
CA ALA A 70 12.90 -15.40 4.82
C ALA A 70 11.47 -15.81 4.50
N THR A 71 10.53 -14.85 4.56
CA THR A 71 9.14 -15.16 4.29
C THR A 71 8.98 -15.37 2.80
N GLU A 72 8.71 -16.62 2.39
CA GLU A 72 8.52 -16.95 0.99
C GLU A 72 7.16 -16.45 0.51
N VAL A 73 7.20 -15.59 -0.52
CA VAL A 73 6.04 -15.17 -1.29
C VAL A 73 6.16 -15.77 -2.68
N VAL A 74 5.08 -16.38 -3.15
CA VAL A 74 5.01 -17.04 -4.46
C VAL A 74 4.01 -16.29 -5.32
N LEU A 75 4.42 -15.95 -6.55
CA LEU A 75 3.56 -15.37 -7.57
C LEU A 75 3.22 -16.43 -8.63
N THR A 76 1.93 -16.72 -8.79
CA THR A 76 1.44 -17.68 -9.78
C THR A 76 0.54 -16.95 -10.78
N ARG A 77 0.89 -17.01 -12.07
CA ARG A 77 0.02 -16.44 -13.11
C ARG A 77 -1.23 -17.31 -13.29
N LEU A 78 -2.40 -16.72 -13.11
CA LEU A 78 -3.69 -17.40 -13.31
C LEU A 78 -4.26 -17.18 -14.71
N GLY A 79 -3.90 -16.07 -15.35
CA GLY A 79 -4.38 -15.71 -16.68
C GLY A 79 -3.68 -14.47 -17.23
N GLU A 80 -4.18 -13.96 -18.35
CA GLU A 80 -3.71 -12.69 -18.88
C GLU A 80 -4.02 -11.56 -17.90
N GLY A 81 -2.99 -10.84 -17.48
CA GLY A 81 -3.10 -9.74 -16.52
C GLY A 81 -3.57 -10.13 -15.12
N LEU A 82 -3.57 -11.42 -14.75
CA LEU A 82 -4.05 -11.88 -13.45
C LEU A 82 -3.04 -12.82 -12.78
N TRP A 83 -2.67 -12.48 -11.55
CA TRP A 83 -1.72 -13.21 -10.73
C TRP A 83 -2.30 -13.50 -9.35
N LEU A 84 -1.95 -14.64 -8.79
CA LEU A 84 -2.15 -15.02 -7.40
C LEU A 84 -0.85 -14.78 -6.65
N HIS A 85 -0.88 -14.03 -5.56
CA HIS A 85 0.21 -14.03 -4.60
C HIS A 85 -0.16 -14.94 -3.42
N THR A 86 0.78 -15.78 -3.01
CA THR A 86 0.64 -16.66 -1.84
C THR A 86 1.77 -16.38 -0.88
N SER A 87 1.42 -16.10 0.37
CA SER A 87 2.39 -15.98 1.47
C SER A 87 2.01 -16.97 2.56
N THR A 88 3.00 -17.60 3.19
CA THR A 88 2.74 -18.61 4.23
C THR A 88 3.33 -18.14 5.55
N ARG A 89 2.52 -18.19 6.62
CA ARG A 89 2.98 -17.94 7.99
C ARG A 89 2.85 -19.21 8.82
N ILE A 90 3.85 -19.51 9.64
CA ILE A 90 3.76 -20.57 10.64
C ILE A 90 3.04 -20.02 11.86
N LEU A 91 1.89 -20.59 12.20
CA LEU A 91 1.12 -20.24 13.38
C LEU A 91 1.25 -21.33 14.44
N GLU A 92 1.43 -20.93 15.69
CA GLU A 92 1.51 -21.85 16.82
C GLU A 92 0.23 -22.70 16.90
N GLY A 93 0.39 -24.03 16.98
CA GLY A 93 -0.72 -24.99 17.03
C GLY A 93 -1.41 -25.29 15.70
N ALA A 94 -1.28 -24.45 14.67
CA ALA A 94 -1.89 -24.66 13.36
C ALA A 94 -0.89 -25.05 12.25
N GLY A 95 0.40 -24.79 12.43
CA GLY A 95 1.42 -25.07 11.43
C GLY A 95 1.42 -24.03 10.29
N PRO A 96 1.83 -24.41 9.06
CA PRO A 96 1.88 -23.48 7.93
C PRO A 96 0.47 -23.10 7.46
N VAL A 97 0.16 -21.81 7.49
CA VAL A 97 -1.10 -21.25 7.03
C VAL A 97 -0.85 -20.35 5.81
N PRO A 98 -1.27 -20.77 4.60
CA PRO A 98 -1.18 -19.93 3.43
C PRO A 98 -2.26 -18.85 3.46
N SER A 99 -1.90 -17.64 3.03
CA SER A 99 -2.82 -16.58 2.64
C SER A 99 -2.64 -16.29 1.17
N HIS A 100 -3.75 -15.98 0.51
CA HIS A 100 -3.84 -15.70 -0.91
C HIS A 100 -4.39 -14.31 -1.13
N GLY A 101 -3.78 -13.56 -2.03
CA GLY A 101 -4.37 -12.38 -2.63
C GLY A 101 -4.10 -12.34 -4.13
N LEU A 102 -4.57 -11.30 -4.79
CA LEU A 102 -4.51 -11.19 -6.24
C LEU A 102 -3.73 -9.94 -6.67
N VAL A 103 -3.15 -10.01 -7.86
CA VAL A 103 -2.67 -8.84 -8.58
C VAL A 103 -3.32 -8.80 -9.94
N VAL A 104 -3.99 -7.69 -10.22
CA VAL A 104 -4.64 -7.43 -11.50
C VAL A 104 -3.82 -6.37 -12.23
N GLU A 105 -3.30 -6.70 -13.40
CA GLU A 105 -2.61 -5.75 -14.25
C GLU A 105 -3.63 -4.76 -14.84
N HIS A 106 -3.31 -3.47 -14.73
CA HIS A 106 -4.11 -2.40 -15.30
C HIS A 106 -3.18 -1.42 -16.04
N PRO A 107 -3.62 -0.74 -17.12
CA PRO A 107 -2.75 0.15 -17.90
C PRO A 107 -2.06 1.22 -17.06
N GLU A 108 -2.75 1.77 -16.05
CA GLU A 108 -2.20 2.80 -15.18
C GLU A 108 -1.35 2.28 -13.99
N GLY A 109 -1.11 0.97 -13.91
CA GLY A 109 -0.36 0.32 -12.83
C GLY A 109 -1.14 -0.85 -12.22
N PRO A 110 -0.47 -1.91 -11.71
CA PRO A 110 -1.15 -3.06 -11.11
C PRO A 110 -2.02 -2.67 -9.92
N LEU A 111 -3.14 -3.36 -9.74
CA LEU A 111 -3.96 -3.30 -8.55
C LEU A 111 -3.66 -4.51 -7.66
N LEU A 112 -3.34 -4.27 -6.40
CA LEU A 112 -3.15 -5.31 -5.40
C LEU A 112 -4.47 -5.60 -4.66
N ILE A 113 -4.79 -6.86 -4.45
CA ILE A 113 -5.89 -7.31 -3.59
C ILE A 113 -5.26 -8.11 -2.45
N ASP A 114 -5.43 -7.61 -1.23
CA ASP A 114 -4.80 -8.05 0.02
C ASP A 114 -3.26 -7.93 0.05
N THR A 115 -2.71 -7.70 1.24
CA THR A 115 -1.27 -7.78 1.49
C THR A 115 -0.83 -9.24 1.64
N ALA A 116 0.49 -9.48 1.68
CA ALA A 116 1.00 -10.72 2.24
C ALA A 116 0.90 -10.69 3.78
N TRP A 117 1.21 -11.80 4.45
CA TRP A 117 1.29 -11.88 5.91
C TRP A 117 2.27 -10.85 6.50
N GLY A 118 1.75 -9.83 7.17
CA GLY A 118 2.57 -8.83 7.86
C GLY A 118 3.47 -7.99 6.94
N ALA A 119 4.32 -7.18 7.58
CA ALA A 119 5.14 -6.19 6.89
C ALA A 119 6.28 -6.80 6.05
N GLU A 120 6.98 -7.81 6.56
CA GLU A 120 8.16 -8.38 5.88
C GLU A 120 7.79 -9.08 4.57
N ALA A 121 6.81 -9.99 4.63
CA ALA A 121 6.29 -10.65 3.44
C ALA A 121 5.74 -9.63 2.43
N THR A 122 5.11 -8.56 2.90
CA THR A 122 4.58 -7.52 1.99
C THR A 122 5.70 -6.76 1.28
N ARG A 123 6.84 -6.49 1.93
CA ARG A 123 8.01 -5.92 1.24
C ARG A 123 8.56 -6.89 0.18
N ALA A 124 8.64 -8.18 0.51
CA ALA A 124 9.06 -9.21 -0.44
C ALA A 124 8.11 -9.30 -1.65
N LEU A 125 6.80 -9.28 -1.40
CA LEU A 125 5.77 -9.24 -2.43
C LEU A 125 5.95 -8.05 -3.37
N LEU A 126 6.08 -6.83 -2.84
CA LEU A 126 6.28 -5.63 -3.65
C LEU A 126 7.56 -5.70 -4.50
N ALA A 127 8.65 -6.21 -3.93
CA ALA A 127 9.90 -6.40 -4.66
C ALA A 127 9.76 -7.44 -5.79
N GLN A 128 9.07 -8.55 -5.54
CA GLN A 128 8.80 -9.56 -6.56
C GLN A 128 7.88 -9.03 -7.66
N LEU A 129 6.83 -8.27 -7.31
CA LEU A 129 5.94 -7.67 -8.30
C LEU A 129 6.66 -6.65 -9.17
N GLU A 130 7.51 -5.81 -8.59
CA GLU A 130 8.35 -4.88 -9.37
C GLU A 130 9.26 -5.66 -10.32
N ALA A 131 9.89 -6.74 -9.87
CA ALA A 131 10.77 -7.56 -10.71
C ALA A 131 10.02 -8.28 -11.84
N GLN A 132 8.79 -8.73 -11.60
CA GLN A 132 7.97 -9.47 -12.58
C GLN A 132 7.26 -8.55 -13.58
N LEU A 133 6.73 -7.42 -13.11
CA LEU A 133 5.86 -6.54 -13.89
C LEU A 133 6.55 -5.25 -14.35
N GLY A 134 7.72 -4.93 -13.78
CA GLY A 134 8.45 -3.68 -14.03
C GLY A 134 7.79 -2.43 -13.44
N ARG A 135 6.81 -2.61 -12.54
CA ARG A 135 6.00 -1.55 -11.94
C ARG A 135 5.38 -2.00 -10.62
N ARG A 136 5.34 -1.08 -9.65
CA ARG A 136 4.70 -1.29 -8.34
C ARG A 136 3.19 -1.17 -8.46
N PRO A 137 2.42 -1.85 -7.60
CA PRO A 137 1.00 -1.59 -7.47
C PRO A 137 0.71 -0.10 -7.26
N ARG A 138 -0.36 0.41 -7.88
CA ARG A 138 -0.78 1.82 -7.75
C ARG A 138 -1.81 2.07 -6.65
N ALA A 139 -2.43 0.99 -6.19
CA ALA A 139 -3.50 0.96 -5.22
C ALA A 139 -3.64 -0.46 -4.67
N ALA A 140 -4.22 -0.57 -3.48
CA ALA A 140 -4.59 -1.85 -2.89
C ALA A 140 -6.04 -1.85 -2.39
N ILE A 141 -6.69 -3.00 -2.49
CA ILE A 141 -7.97 -3.30 -1.82
C ILE A 141 -7.68 -4.33 -0.75
N LEU A 142 -7.88 -3.95 0.52
CA LEU A 142 -7.77 -4.87 1.65
C LEU A 142 -9.17 -5.38 1.98
N THR A 143 -9.37 -6.69 1.87
CA THR A 143 -10.71 -7.29 1.98
C THR A 143 -11.19 -7.43 3.42
N ASP A 144 -10.26 -7.43 4.38
CA ASP A 144 -10.52 -7.52 5.82
C ASP A 144 -9.37 -6.87 6.62
N PHE A 145 -9.51 -6.79 7.95
CA PHE A 145 -8.53 -6.18 8.86
C PHE A 145 -7.54 -7.17 9.49
N HIS A 146 -7.67 -8.46 9.22
CA HIS A 146 -6.75 -9.49 9.74
C HIS A 146 -5.35 -9.37 9.12
N ASP A 147 -4.33 -9.88 9.83
CA ASP A 147 -2.92 -9.74 9.45
C ASP A 147 -2.57 -10.40 8.11
N ASP A 148 -3.32 -11.42 7.71
CA ASP A 148 -3.18 -12.11 6.42
C ASP A 148 -3.74 -11.32 5.23
N ARG A 149 -4.46 -10.21 5.50
CA ARG A 149 -5.10 -9.32 4.52
C ARG A 149 -4.54 -7.91 4.58
N ALA A 150 -4.28 -7.40 5.78
CA ALA A 150 -3.93 -6.01 6.04
C ALA A 150 -2.63 -5.83 6.84
N GLY A 151 -1.94 -6.91 7.23
CA GLY A 151 -0.70 -6.84 8.01
C GLY A 151 0.42 -6.03 7.36
N GLY A 152 0.36 -5.86 6.03
CA GLY A 152 1.28 -5.05 5.25
C GLY A 152 0.85 -3.59 5.03
N ALA A 153 -0.27 -3.12 5.58
CA ALA A 153 -0.84 -1.82 5.23
C ALA A 153 0.15 -0.64 5.39
N ALA A 154 0.92 -0.61 6.48
CA ALA A 154 1.92 0.45 6.68
C ALA A 154 3.09 0.39 5.66
N VAL A 155 3.37 -0.80 5.11
CA VAL A 155 4.37 -0.96 4.04
C VAL A 155 3.82 -0.42 2.72
N LEU A 156 2.54 -0.64 2.44
CA LEU A 156 1.86 -0.09 1.27
C LEU A 156 1.84 1.44 1.32
N ASP A 157 1.42 2.02 2.45
CA ASP A 157 1.39 3.47 2.68
C ASP A 157 2.78 4.10 2.48
N ALA A 158 3.81 3.51 3.10
CA ALA A 158 5.20 3.97 2.93
C ALA A 158 5.71 3.83 1.48
N ALA A 159 5.12 2.94 0.67
CA ALA A 159 5.45 2.77 -0.73
C ALA A 159 4.62 3.67 -1.67
N GLY A 160 3.68 4.46 -1.14
CA GLY A 160 2.78 5.31 -1.91
C GLY A 160 1.68 4.55 -2.65
N VAL A 161 1.26 3.39 -2.12
CA VAL A 161 0.19 2.52 -2.65
C VAL A 161 -1.11 2.76 -1.92
#